data_AF-S6A446-F1
#
_entry.id   AF-S6A446-F1
#
_cell.length_a   1.000
_cell.length_b   1.000
_cell.length_c   1.000
_cell.angle_alpha   90.00
_cell.angle_beta   90.00
_cell.angle_gamma   90.00
#
_symmetry.space_group_name_H-M   'P 1'
#
loop_
_entity.id
_entity.type
_entity.pdbx_description
1 polymer ?
#
loop_
_entity_poly.entity_id
_entity_poly.type
_entity_poly.pdbx_seq_one_letter_code
_entity_poly.pdbx_strand_id
1 'polypeptide(L)'
;MRLNLKEIFNKEDIQVFRISKEINDYLQLGKHSEKLIELGGFNYLLNKWDEVVTKLPYDKSFHYQHDDYLHHLNIKCSIFDVEQNCKITKKIKEFIKKTDKIFIKKTVEVPYVWINRNSTKEPEDSKVYWFYYRVPPERIPNWYSEDSTEMKIYREWMRSCNENT
;
A
#
# COMPACT_ATOMS: atom_id res chain seq x y z
N MET A 1 -27.07 6.13 3.87
CA MET A 1 -27.08 4.69 3.50
C MET A 1 -25.71 4.12 3.86
N ARG A 2 -25.58 3.46 5.02
CA ARG A 2 -24.30 2.86 5.46
C ARG A 2 -24.13 1.56 4.65
N LEU A 3 -23.26 1.57 3.64
CA LEU A 3 -22.86 0.36 2.95
C LEU A 3 -22.29 -0.61 3.99
N ASN A 4 -22.85 -1.82 4.01
CA ASN A 4 -22.48 -2.85 4.95
C ASN A 4 -21.05 -3.27 4.60
N LEU A 5 -20.06 -2.95 5.44
CA LEU A 5 -18.63 -3.19 5.13
C LEU A 5 -18.30 -4.67 4.91
N LYS A 6 -19.20 -5.58 5.33
CA LYS A 6 -19.15 -7.02 5.05
C LYS A 6 -19.49 -7.38 3.60
N GLU A 7 -20.16 -6.51 2.85
CA GLU A 7 -20.46 -6.70 1.42
C GLU A 7 -19.35 -6.20 0.50
N ILE A 8 -18.45 -5.33 1.00
CA ILE A 8 -17.34 -4.78 0.20
C ILE A 8 -16.17 -5.77 0.09
N PHE A 9 -16.04 -6.69 1.05
CA PHE A 9 -14.97 -7.68 1.06
C PHE A 9 -15.56 -9.08 1.08
N ASN A 10 -15.56 -9.73 -0.08
CA ASN A 10 -15.87 -11.15 -0.17
C ASN A 10 -14.90 -11.93 0.73
N LYS A 11 -15.41 -12.93 1.45
CA LYS A 11 -14.61 -13.79 2.35
C LYS A 11 -13.42 -14.47 1.67
N GLU A 12 -13.39 -14.51 0.34
CA GLU A 12 -12.32 -15.12 -0.46
C GLU A 12 -11.12 -14.19 -0.71
N ASP A 13 -11.27 -12.87 -0.57
CA ASP A 13 -10.18 -11.90 -0.78
C ASP A 13 -9.30 -11.70 0.48
N ILE A 14 -9.65 -12.34 1.60
CA ILE A 14 -8.95 -12.20 2.87
C ILE A 14 -8.02 -13.41 3.04
N GLN A 15 -6.71 -13.22 2.86
CA GLN A 15 -5.75 -14.19 3.36
C GLN A 15 -5.84 -14.21 4.90
N VAL A 16 -6.36 -15.31 5.45
CA VAL A 16 -6.57 -15.45 6.89
C VAL A 16 -5.33 -16.06 7.52
N PHE A 17 -4.48 -15.24 8.16
CA PHE A 17 -3.47 -15.74 9.09
C PHE A 17 -4.09 -15.91 10.48
N ARG A 18 -3.60 -16.89 11.25
CA ARG A 18 -3.92 -16.96 12.67
C ARG A 18 -3.12 -15.87 13.39
N ILE A 19 -3.75 -14.72 13.62
CA ILE A 19 -3.19 -13.57 14.34
C ILE A 19 -3.46 -13.74 15.84
N SER A 20 -2.47 -13.43 16.69
CA SER A 20 -2.65 -13.48 18.14
C SER A 20 -3.59 -12.35 18.60
N LYS A 21 -4.33 -12.59 19.67
CA LYS A 21 -5.16 -11.56 20.31
C LYS A 21 -4.31 -10.33 20.70
N GLU A 22 -3.09 -10.57 21.18
CA GLU A 22 -2.10 -9.54 21.54
C GLU A 22 -1.82 -8.52 20.43
N ILE A 23 -1.73 -8.96 19.17
CA ILE A 23 -1.52 -8.04 18.03
C ILE A 23 -2.74 -7.14 17.80
N ASN A 24 -3.95 -7.71 17.90
CA ASN A 24 -5.17 -6.93 17.73
C ASN A 24 -5.39 -5.97 18.90
N ASP A 25 -5.08 -6.39 20.12
CA ASP A 25 -5.11 -5.55 21.31
C ASP A 25 -4.09 -4.39 21.19
N TYR A 26 -2.88 -4.68 20.69
CA TYR A 26 -1.87 -3.65 20.40
C TYR A 26 -2.38 -2.60 19.38
N LEU A 27 -3.02 -3.04 18.30
CA LEU A 27 -3.61 -2.12 17.32
C LEU A 27 -4.66 -1.19 17.96
N GLN A 28 -5.49 -1.70 18.88
CA GLN A 28 -6.47 -0.86 19.59
C GLN A 28 -5.80 0.16 20.50
N LEU A 29 -4.73 -0.24 21.20
CA LEU A 29 -3.97 0.66 22.09
C LEU A 29 -3.19 1.75 21.33
N GLY A 30 -2.71 1.43 20.13
CA GLY A 30 -1.95 2.34 19.25
C GLY A 30 -2.75 3.45 18.58
N LYS A 31 -4.03 3.66 18.97
CA LYS A 31 -5.00 4.60 18.35
C LYS A 31 -5.53 4.18 16.97
N HIS A 32 -5.45 2.91 16.58
CA HIS A 32 -6.19 2.46 15.40
C HIS A 32 -7.69 2.32 15.72
N SER A 33 -8.56 2.64 14.76
CA SER A 33 -10.00 2.63 14.99
C SER A 33 -10.53 1.24 15.36
N GLU A 34 -11.51 1.14 16.26
CA GLU A 34 -12.26 -0.12 16.53
C GLU A 34 -12.75 -0.80 15.24
N LYS A 35 -13.14 0.03 14.25
CA LYS A 35 -13.49 -0.39 12.90
C LYS A 35 -12.41 -1.23 12.19
N LEU A 36 -11.13 -1.03 12.48
CA LEU A 36 -10.03 -1.84 11.92
C LEU A 36 -10.10 -3.28 12.44
N ILE A 37 -10.41 -3.46 13.72
CA ILE A 37 -10.56 -4.78 14.33
C ILE A 37 -11.79 -5.49 13.79
N GLU A 38 -12.91 -4.77 13.62
CA GLU A 38 -14.12 -5.29 12.98
C GLU A 38 -13.88 -5.74 11.53
N LEU A 39 -12.99 -5.06 10.82
CA LEU A 39 -12.59 -5.40 9.44
C LEU A 39 -11.61 -6.58 9.36
N GLY A 40 -11.15 -7.12 10.50
CA GLY A 40 -10.23 -8.27 10.54
C GLY A 40 -8.85 -7.97 11.15
N GLY A 41 -8.66 -6.78 11.73
CA GLY A 41 -7.46 -6.41 12.48
C GLY A 41 -6.20 -6.47 11.63
N PHE A 42 -5.16 -7.12 12.13
CA PHE A 42 -3.89 -7.19 11.40
C PHE A 42 -3.99 -7.94 10.06
N ASN A 43 -4.88 -8.94 9.94
CA ASN A 43 -5.11 -9.61 8.65
C ASN A 43 -5.65 -8.63 7.60
N TYR A 44 -6.52 -7.70 8.01
CA TYR A 44 -7.01 -6.67 7.11
C TYR A 44 -5.87 -5.80 6.57
N LEU A 45 -4.95 -5.38 7.43
CA LEU A 45 -3.77 -4.60 7.01
C LEU A 45 -2.90 -5.39 6.01
N LEU A 46 -2.62 -6.67 6.30
CA LEU A 46 -1.83 -7.53 5.41
C LEU A 46 -2.49 -7.71 4.04
N ASN A 47 -3.80 -7.94 4.00
CA ASN A 47 -4.54 -8.12 2.75
C ASN A 47 -4.62 -6.83 1.96
N LYS A 48 -4.89 -5.70 2.63
CA LYS A 48 -4.89 -4.40 1.98
C LYS A 48 -3.53 -4.06 1.41
N TRP A 49 -2.46 -4.38 2.13
CA TRP A 49 -1.11 -4.17 1.61
C TRP A 49 -0.84 -5.01 0.36
N ASP A 50 -1.26 -6.28 0.34
CA ASP A 50 -1.14 -7.12 -0.86
C ASP A 50 -1.96 -6.58 -2.04
N GLU A 51 -3.19 -6.15 -1.79
CA GLU A 51 -4.04 -5.50 -2.78
C GLU A 51 -3.37 -4.25 -3.37
N VAL A 52 -2.81 -3.39 -2.51
CA VAL A 52 -2.08 -2.19 -2.92
C VAL A 52 -0.91 -2.53 -3.83
N VAL A 53 -0.05 -3.50 -3.47
CA VAL A 53 1.14 -3.82 -4.27
C VAL A 53 0.82 -4.64 -5.53
N THR A 54 -0.37 -5.22 -5.61
CA THR A 54 -0.82 -5.98 -6.78
C THR A 54 -1.58 -5.10 -7.78
N LYS A 55 -2.40 -4.15 -7.31
CA LYS A 55 -3.39 -3.42 -8.11
C LYS A 55 -3.40 -1.90 -7.87
N LEU A 56 -2.25 -1.26 -7.68
CA LEU A 56 -2.20 0.18 -7.38
C LEU A 56 -3.12 0.98 -8.32
N PRO A 57 -4.11 1.71 -7.79
CA PRO A 57 -5.15 2.31 -8.60
C PRO A 57 -4.70 3.69 -9.07
N TYR A 58 -4.04 3.76 -10.22
CA TYR A 58 -4.08 4.99 -10.99
C TYR A 58 -5.50 5.19 -11.51
N ASP A 59 -5.98 6.44 -11.48
CA ASP A 59 -7.22 6.76 -12.16
C ASP A 59 -7.05 6.71 -13.69
N LYS A 60 -8.15 6.89 -14.43
CA LYS A 60 -8.16 6.89 -15.91
C LYS A 60 -7.31 8.00 -16.53
N SER A 61 -6.82 8.96 -15.75
CA SER A 61 -5.91 10.02 -16.19
C SER A 61 -4.46 9.77 -15.77
N PHE A 62 -4.13 8.60 -15.22
CA PHE A 62 -2.85 8.32 -14.57
C PHE A 62 -2.48 9.34 -13.49
N HIS A 63 -3.48 10.01 -12.93
CA HIS A 63 -3.30 10.72 -11.69
C HIS A 63 -3.47 9.70 -10.59
N TYR A 64 -2.37 9.46 -9.89
CA TYR A 64 -2.47 8.81 -8.61
C TYR A 64 -2.81 9.87 -7.59
N GLN A 65 -4.03 9.82 -7.04
CA GLN A 65 -4.43 10.81 -6.05
C GLN A 65 -3.45 10.73 -4.89
N HIS A 66 -2.78 11.85 -4.63
CA HIS A 66 -1.71 11.95 -3.65
C HIS A 66 -2.14 11.39 -2.29
N ASP A 67 -3.36 11.71 -1.87
CA ASP A 67 -3.90 11.30 -0.58
C ASP A 67 -4.17 9.78 -0.50
N ASP A 68 -4.60 9.15 -1.59
CA ASP A 68 -4.76 7.70 -1.68
C ASP A 68 -3.40 6.99 -1.58
N TYR A 69 -2.37 7.55 -2.21
CA TYR A 69 -1.02 7.01 -2.08
C TYR A 69 -0.51 7.09 -0.65
N LEU A 70 -0.66 8.26 -0.02
CA LEU A 70 -0.27 8.44 1.37
C LEU A 70 -1.05 7.50 2.31
N HIS A 71 -2.33 7.28 2.04
CA HIS A 71 -3.13 6.32 2.79
C HIS A 71 -2.57 4.90 2.67
N HIS A 72 -2.20 4.46 1.46
CA HIS A 72 -1.59 3.15 1.25
C HIS A 72 -0.23 3.00 1.95
N LEU A 73 0.59 4.04 1.96
CA LEU A 73 1.86 4.04 2.68
C LEU A 73 1.67 3.96 4.20
N ASN A 74 0.62 4.60 4.74
CA ASN A 74 0.26 4.49 6.16
C ASN A 74 -0.14 3.06 6.57
N ILE A 75 -0.73 2.27 5.66
CA ILE A 75 -1.00 0.84 5.90
C ILE A 75 0.33 0.11 6.17
N LYS A 76 1.36 0.37 5.36
CA LYS A 76 2.67 -0.23 5.56
C LYS A 76 3.34 0.22 6.86
N CYS A 77 3.23 1.50 7.23
CA CYS A 77 3.72 1.99 8.52
C CYS A 77 3.05 1.24 9.69
N SER A 78 1.73 1.01 9.61
CA SER A 78 0.99 0.26 10.63
C SER A 78 1.47 -1.20 10.71
N ILE A 79 1.80 -1.81 9.57
CA ILE A 79 2.38 -3.17 9.53
C ILE A 79 3.75 -3.22 10.18
N PHE A 80 4.60 -2.23 9.88
CA PHE A 80 5.94 -2.12 10.46
C PHE A 80 5.89 -1.94 11.97
N ASP A 81 5.00 -1.08 12.47
CA ASP A 81 4.85 -0.84 13.91
C ASP A 81 4.47 -2.12 14.67
N VAL A 82 3.56 -2.92 14.13
CA VAL A 82 3.25 -4.26 14.68
C VAL A 82 4.45 -5.19 14.61
N GLU A 83 5.22 -5.19 13.53
CA GLU A 83 6.42 -6.04 13.40
C GLU A 83 7.49 -5.72 14.46
N GLN A 84 7.65 -4.44 14.82
CA GLN A 84 8.61 -4.02 15.84
C GLN A 84 8.16 -4.32 17.27
N ASN A 85 6.85 -4.18 17.54
CA ASN A 85 6.32 -4.21 18.90
C ASN A 85 5.64 -5.53 19.29
N CYS A 86 5.32 -6.40 18.32
CA CYS A 86 4.62 -7.66 18.56
C CYS A 86 5.36 -8.89 18.04
N LYS A 87 5.14 -10.04 18.69
CA LYS A 87 5.63 -11.34 18.20
C LYS A 87 4.79 -11.82 17.01
N ILE A 88 5.30 -11.62 15.80
CA ILE A 88 4.70 -12.16 14.57
C ILE A 88 5.34 -13.49 14.14
N THR A 89 4.54 -14.36 13.53
CA THR A 89 5.00 -15.68 13.07
C THR A 89 5.94 -15.59 11.88
N LYS A 90 6.78 -16.62 11.66
CA LYS A 90 7.66 -16.71 10.49
C LYS A 90 6.88 -16.59 9.16
N LYS A 91 5.70 -17.21 9.07
CA LYS A 91 4.84 -17.17 7.87
C LYS A 91 4.39 -15.73 7.54
N ILE A 92 4.05 -14.95 8.56
CA ILE A 92 3.67 -13.54 8.40
C ILE A 92 4.87 -12.71 7.95
N LYS A 93 6.06 -12.91 8.56
CA LYS A 93 7.30 -12.24 8.13
C LYS A 93 7.64 -12.51 6.67
N GLU A 94 7.52 -13.78 6.25
CA GLU A 94 7.75 -14.19 4.87
C GLU A 94 6.76 -13.56 3.90
N PHE A 95 5.48 -13.47 4.29
CA PHE A 95 4.46 -12.78 3.52
C PHE A 95 4.81 -11.29 3.35
N ILE A 96 5.05 -10.57 4.45
CA ILE A 96 5.41 -9.13 4.42
C ILE A 96 6.62 -8.93 3.50
N LYS A 97 7.69 -9.72 3.67
CA LYS A 97 8.90 -9.62 2.83
C LYS A 97 8.63 -9.89 1.35
N LYS A 98 7.71 -10.79 1.01
CA LYS A 98 7.32 -11.07 -0.37
C LYS A 98 6.56 -9.89 -0.98
N THR A 99 5.56 -9.38 -0.27
CA THR A 99 4.72 -8.25 -0.68
C THR A 99 5.57 -6.98 -0.83
N ASP A 100 6.48 -6.75 0.11
CA ASP A 100 7.41 -5.63 0.08
C ASP A 100 8.33 -5.64 -1.16
N LYS A 101 8.85 -6.81 -1.53
CA LYS A 101 9.66 -6.95 -2.76
C LYS A 101 8.89 -6.59 -4.03
N ILE A 102 7.59 -6.90 -4.08
CA ILE A 102 6.76 -6.57 -5.24
C ILE A 102 6.67 -5.05 -5.39
N PHE A 103 6.37 -4.34 -4.30
CA PHE A 103 6.30 -2.89 -4.32
C PHE A 103 7.62 -2.24 -4.71
N ILE A 104 8.75 -2.65 -4.11
CA ILE A 104 10.08 -2.10 -4.43
C ILE A 104 10.42 -2.30 -5.91
N LYS A 105 10.08 -3.45 -6.50
CA LYS A 105 10.30 -3.70 -7.94
C LYS A 105 9.51 -2.74 -8.85
N LYS A 106 8.33 -2.33 -8.39
CA LYS A 106 7.40 -1.48 -9.14
C LYS A 106 7.51 0.01 -8.81
N THR A 107 8.39 0.38 -7.90
CA THR A 107 8.64 1.75 -7.46
C THR A 107 10.13 2.09 -7.62
N VAL A 108 10.47 3.36 -7.38
CA VAL A 108 11.85 3.86 -7.31
C VAL A 108 12.01 4.66 -6.03
N GLU A 109 13.17 4.52 -5.40
CA GLU A 109 13.55 5.37 -4.27
C GLU A 109 13.87 6.78 -4.75
N VAL A 110 13.37 7.79 -4.04
CA VAL A 110 13.60 9.22 -4.31
C VAL A 110 14.23 9.87 -3.09
N PRO A 111 15.04 10.95 -3.25
CA PRO A 111 15.79 11.53 -2.15
C PRO A 111 14.95 12.38 -1.17
N TYR A 112 13.62 12.44 -1.32
CA TYR A 112 12.74 13.27 -0.49
C TYR A 112 11.36 12.64 -0.21
N VAL A 113 10.84 12.88 0.98
CA VAL A 113 9.50 12.46 1.45
C VAL A 113 8.41 13.36 0.87
N TRP A 114 7.32 12.79 0.34
CA TRP A 114 6.20 13.58 -0.21
C TRP A 114 5.42 14.34 0.86
N ILE A 115 5.26 13.77 2.06
CA ILE A 115 4.55 14.39 3.19
C ILE A 115 5.28 15.62 3.74
N ASN A 116 6.55 15.85 3.39
CA ASN A 116 7.36 16.81 4.10
C ASN A 116 8.30 17.62 3.21
N ARG A 117 7.73 18.52 2.38
CA ARG A 117 8.53 19.57 1.73
C ARG A 117 9.14 20.57 2.73
N ASN A 118 8.62 20.63 3.97
CA ASN A 118 8.97 21.66 4.97
C ASN A 118 9.54 21.11 6.30
N SER A 119 9.82 19.81 6.44
CA SER A 119 10.43 19.29 7.68
C SER A 119 11.94 19.41 7.67
N THR A 120 12.46 19.92 8.78
CA THR A 120 13.88 20.00 9.11
C THR A 120 14.39 18.75 9.86
N LYS A 121 13.53 17.76 10.12
CA LYS A 121 13.96 16.49 10.73
C LYS A 121 14.66 15.63 9.69
N GLU A 122 15.78 15.01 10.11
CA GLU A 122 16.53 14.09 9.26
C GLU A 122 15.60 13.02 8.68
N PRO A 123 15.83 12.64 7.41
CA PRO A 123 15.07 11.59 6.77
C PRO A 123 15.20 10.30 7.57
N GLU A 124 14.10 9.80 8.14
CA GLU A 124 14.06 8.46 8.74
C GLU A 124 14.46 7.41 7.68
N ASP A 125 15.14 6.33 8.09
CA ASP A 125 15.70 5.28 7.22
C ASP A 125 14.69 4.88 6.13
N SER A 126 15.10 4.96 4.85
CA SER A 126 14.23 4.64 3.70
C SER A 126 13.79 3.18 3.65
N LYS A 127 14.48 2.29 4.39
CA LYS A 127 14.04 0.91 4.63
C LYS A 127 12.81 0.82 5.53
N VAL A 128 12.57 1.85 6.34
CA VAL A 128 11.47 1.95 7.30
C VAL A 128 10.37 2.85 6.76
N TYR A 129 10.73 3.97 6.12
CA TYR A 129 9.77 4.96 5.62
C TYR A 129 9.52 4.84 4.13
N TRP A 130 8.44 4.17 3.77
CA TRP A 130 8.11 3.89 2.38
C TRP A 130 7.67 5.14 1.59
N PHE A 131 7.58 6.28 2.28
CA PHE A 131 7.41 7.60 1.69
C PHE A 131 8.61 8.11 0.88
N TYR A 132 9.73 7.38 0.83
CA TYR A 132 10.79 7.59 -0.17
C TYR A 132 10.55 6.85 -1.49
N TYR A 133 9.48 6.08 -1.65
CA TYR A 133 9.23 5.36 -2.90
C TYR A 133 8.21 6.08 -3.78
N ARG A 134 8.43 6.09 -5.09
CA ARG A 134 7.50 6.64 -6.09
C ARG A 134 7.25 5.62 -7.19
N VAL A 135 6.11 5.74 -7.85
CA VAL A 135 5.87 5.03 -9.11
C VAL A 135 6.11 6.04 -10.23
N PRO A 136 7.28 6.01 -10.90
CA PRO A 136 7.55 6.90 -12.00
C PRO A 136 6.78 6.43 -13.25
N PRO A 137 6.55 7.31 -14.25
CA PRO A 137 5.74 7.00 -15.43
C PRO A 137 6.16 5.72 -16.15
N GLU A 138 7.45 5.43 -16.23
CA GLU A 138 8.01 4.23 -16.87
C GLU A 138 7.75 2.93 -16.08
N ARG A 139 7.35 3.03 -14.81
CA ARG A 139 7.00 1.87 -13.98
C ARG A 139 5.51 1.60 -13.89
N ILE A 140 4.66 2.53 -14.37
CA ILE A 140 3.19 2.36 -14.44
C ILE A 140 2.81 1.05 -15.14
N PRO A 141 3.43 0.64 -16.26
CA PRO A 141 3.10 -0.64 -16.90
C PRO A 141 3.30 -1.87 -16.03
N ASN A 142 4.16 -1.83 -15.01
CA ASN A 142 4.38 -2.97 -14.12
C ASN A 142 3.18 -3.28 -13.21
N TRP A 143 2.17 -2.41 -13.21
CA TRP A 143 0.96 -2.52 -12.39
C TRP A 143 -0.24 -3.10 -13.13
N TYR A 144 -0.16 -3.23 -14.46
CA TYR A 144 -1.28 -3.61 -15.30
C TYR A 144 -0.90 -4.74 -16.26
N SER A 145 -1.87 -5.56 -16.68
CA SER A 145 -1.64 -6.54 -17.76
C SER A 145 -1.60 -5.82 -19.11
N GLU A 146 -0.81 -6.33 -20.07
CA GLU A 146 -0.63 -5.66 -21.37
C GLU A 146 -1.93 -5.39 -22.13
N ASP A 147 -2.93 -6.28 -21.97
CA ASP A 147 -4.23 -6.19 -22.63
C ASP A 147 -5.27 -5.39 -21.83
N SER A 148 -4.91 -4.88 -20.64
CA SER A 148 -5.84 -4.17 -19.77
C SER A 148 -6.29 -2.84 -20.37
N THR A 149 -7.46 -2.37 -19.95
CA THR A 149 -7.97 -1.05 -20.33
C THR A 149 -7.00 0.04 -19.89
N GLU A 150 -6.41 -0.09 -18.71
CA GLU A 150 -5.40 0.82 -18.18
C GLU A 150 -4.16 0.86 -19.08
N MET A 151 -3.66 -0.28 -19.59
CA MET A 151 -2.53 -0.24 -20.53
C MET A 151 -2.84 0.43 -21.86
N LYS A 152 -4.09 0.35 -22.33
CA LYS A 152 -4.53 1.09 -23.54
C LYS A 152 -4.51 2.60 -23.29
N ILE A 153 -5.10 3.05 -22.19
CA ILE A 153 -5.12 4.46 -21.80
C ILE A 153 -3.68 4.97 -21.59
N TYR A 154 -2.79 4.18 -20.97
CA TYR A 154 -1.40 4.58 -20.70
C TYR A 154 -0.64 4.86 -22.00
N ARG A 155 -0.81 3.98 -23.00
CA ARG A 155 -0.18 4.15 -24.32
C ARG A 155 -0.70 5.39 -25.04
N GLU A 156 -1.99 5.69 -24.92
CA GLU A 156 -2.58 6.91 -25.48
C GLU A 156 -2.03 8.17 -24.78
N TRP A 157 -1.94 8.15 -23.45
CA TRP A 157 -1.35 9.24 -22.67
C TRP A 157 0.12 9.49 -23.04
N MET A 158 0.94 8.44 -23.11
CA MET A 158 2.35 8.55 -23.52
C MET A 158 2.52 9.12 -24.94
N ARG A 159 1.65 8.76 -25.89
CA ARG A 159 1.68 9.35 -27.25
C ARG A 159 1.39 10.85 -27.21
N SER A 160 0.37 11.26 -26.46
CA SER A 160 0.02 12.68 -26.29
C SER A 160 1.15 13.50 -25.67
N CYS A 161 1.87 12.94 -24.69
CA CYS A 161 3.04 13.61 -24.12
C CYS A 161 4.18 13.78 -25.14
N ASN A 162 4.43 12.77 -25.97
CA ASN A 162 5.49 12.78 -26.97
C ASN A 162 5.18 13.67 -28.19
N GLU A 163 3.91 13.85 -28.55
CA GLU A 163 3.49 14.73 -29.66
C GLU A 163 3.58 16.23 -29.30
N ASN A 164 3.68 16.55 -28.01
CA ASN A 164 3.79 17.91 -27.48
C ASN A 164 5.23 18.30 -27.09
N THR A 165 6.24 17.52 -27.50
CA THR A 165 7.67 17.79 -27.26
C THR A 165 8.39 18.08 -28.57
#